data_AF-A0A453JP80-F1
#
_entry.id   AF-A0A453JP80-F1
#
_cell.length_a   1.000
_cell.length_b   1.000
_cell.length_c   1.000
_cell.angle_alpha   90.00
_cell.angle_beta   90.00
_cell.angle_gamma   90.00
#
_symmetry.space_group_name_H-M   'P 1'
#
loop_
_entity.id
_entity.type
_entity.pdbx_description
1 polymer ?
#
loop_
_entity_poly.entity_id
_entity_poly.type
_entity_poly.pdbx_seq_one_letter_code
_entity_poly.pdbx_strand_id
1 'polypeptide(L)'
;MFLLGPRPRLCDWCGTWKGEEICSHCCEARYCSKKHQELHWHASHKNDCCQIPGSFNDSNLPGARKVFAGSSWPEYLIFDEVETPYCGENSSEQLVEEGDEPDDITQLLMDQFEVFGLL
;
A
#
# COMPACT_ATOMS: atom_id res chain seq x y z
N MET A 1 20.65 3.84 17.64
CA MET A 1 21.14 4.26 16.31
C MET A 1 20.24 3.58 15.29
N PHE A 2 19.17 4.26 14.83
CA PHE A 2 18.28 3.67 13.84
C PHE A 2 19.04 3.63 12.51
N LEU A 3 19.36 2.43 12.03
CA LEU A 3 19.90 2.25 10.69
C LEU A 3 18.81 2.71 9.72
N LEU A 4 19.02 3.85 9.06
CA LEU A 4 18.19 4.26 7.93
C LEU A 4 18.35 3.18 6.87
N GLY A 5 17.37 2.28 6.81
CA GLY A 5 17.32 1.23 5.79
C GLY A 5 17.35 1.83 4.39
N PRO A 6 17.67 1.01 3.37
CA PRO A 6 17.70 1.46 1.99
C PRO A 6 16.39 2.15 1.62
N ARG A 7 16.49 3.34 1.02
CA ARG A 7 15.30 4.11 0.63
C ARG A 7 14.40 3.28 -0.28
N PRO A 8 13.11 3.13 0.07
CA PRO A 8 12.18 2.38 -0.75
C PRO A 8 12.04 3.06 -2.12
N ARG A 9 11.94 2.26 -3.18
CA ARG A 9 11.80 2.77 -4.55
C ARG A 9 10.33 3.07 -4.77
N LEU A 10 9.90 4.27 -4.40
CA LEU A 10 8.49 4.67 -4.52
C LEU A 10 8.16 5.07 -5.96
N CYS A 11 6.90 4.86 -6.36
CA CYS A 11 6.35 5.41 -7.59
C CYS A 11 6.13 6.92 -7.45
N ASP A 12 6.65 7.71 -8.38
CA ASP A 12 6.55 9.17 -8.37
C ASP A 12 5.14 9.69 -8.68
N TRP A 13 4.24 8.84 -9.18
CA TRP A 13 2.83 9.19 -9.42
C TRP A 13 1.93 8.87 -8.22
N CYS A 14 2.00 7.64 -7.68
CA CYS A 14 1.05 7.16 -6.65
C CYS A 14 1.67 6.88 -5.28
N GLY A 15 3.00 6.93 -5.14
CA GLY A 15 3.71 6.70 -3.87
C GLY A 15 3.86 5.23 -3.44
N THR A 16 3.36 4.26 -4.21
CA THR A 16 3.50 2.83 -3.89
C THR A 16 4.96 2.38 -3.92
N TRP A 17 5.35 1.44 -3.04
CA TRP A 17 6.72 0.93 -2.88
C TRP A 17 7.28 0.10 -4.05
N LYS A 18 6.50 -0.11 -5.10
CA LYS A 18 6.84 -0.92 -6.28
C LYS A 18 7.34 -0.06 -7.46
N GLY A 19 8.15 0.97 -7.22
CA GLY A 19 8.71 1.83 -8.28
C GLY A 19 9.85 1.15 -9.05
N GLU A 20 9.54 0.07 -9.76
CA GLU A 20 10.50 -0.76 -10.50
C GLU A 20 10.81 -0.21 -11.90
N GLU A 21 9.81 0.36 -12.58
CA GLU A 21 9.95 0.93 -13.91
C GLU A 21 10.61 2.31 -13.82
N ILE A 22 11.66 2.55 -14.58
CA ILE A 22 12.37 3.84 -14.61
C ILE A 22 12.10 4.51 -15.95
N CYS A 23 11.88 5.83 -15.94
CA CYS A 23 11.83 6.59 -17.18
C CYS A 23 13.13 6.38 -17.98
N SER A 24 13.03 5.81 -19.18
CA SER A 24 14.18 5.54 -20.06
C SER A 24 14.90 6.80 -20.55
N HIS A 25 14.27 7.97 -20.46
CA HIS A 25 14.82 9.24 -20.94
C HIS A 25 15.68 9.95 -19.88
N CYS A 26 15.14 10.15 -18.67
CA CYS A 26 15.85 10.85 -17.59
C CYS A 26 16.51 9.91 -16.59
N CYS A 27 16.15 8.62 -16.55
CA CYS A 27 16.58 7.63 -15.56
C CYS A 27 16.32 8.02 -14.08
N GLU A 28 15.56 9.10 -13.84
CA GLU A 28 15.33 9.65 -12.50
C GLU A 28 13.96 9.27 -11.95
N ALA A 29 12.91 9.40 -12.77
CA ALA A 29 11.55 9.10 -12.35
C ALA A 29 11.24 7.60 -12.34
N ARG A 30 10.52 7.14 -11.31
CA ARG A 30 10.19 5.73 -11.07
C ARG A 30 8.68 5.50 -11.00
N TYR A 31 8.23 4.38 -11.52
CA TYR A 31 6.82 4.03 -11.65
C TYR A 31 6.56 2.57 -11.31
N CYS A 32 5.38 2.29 -10.77
CA CYS A 32 4.93 0.91 -10.54
C CYS A 32 4.22 0.29 -11.74
N SER A 33 3.97 1.08 -12.77
CA SER A 33 3.43 0.62 -14.03
C SER A 33 3.69 1.64 -15.13
N LYS A 34 3.68 1.18 -16.38
CA LYS A 34 3.70 2.05 -17.55
C LYS A 34 2.52 3.03 -17.59
N LYS A 35 1.35 2.62 -17.09
CA LYS A 35 0.17 3.49 -16.98
C LYS A 35 0.44 4.72 -16.10
N HIS A 36 1.11 4.53 -14.96
CA HIS A 36 1.48 5.65 -14.08
C HIS A 36 2.55 6.55 -14.70
N GLN A 37 3.49 5.97 -15.48
CA GLN A 37 4.42 6.76 -16.26
C GLN A 37 3.71 7.65 -17.28
N GLU A 38 2.75 7.10 -18.03
CA GLU A 38 1.99 7.85 -19.04
C GLU A 38 1.14 8.96 -18.41
N LEU A 39 0.43 8.67 -17.33
CA LEU A 39 -0.36 9.68 -16.60
C LEU A 39 0.53 10.82 -16.07
N HIS A 40 1.66 10.47 -15.44
CA HIS A 40 2.59 11.47 -14.95
C HIS A 40 3.25 12.26 -16.10
N TRP A 41 3.54 11.61 -17.22
CA TRP A 41 4.07 12.23 -18.44
C TRP A 41 3.15 13.32 -18.96
N HIS A 42 1.85 13.02 -19.09
CA HIS A 42 0.88 14.00 -19.56
C HIS A 42 0.60 15.12 -18.54
N ALA A 43 0.72 14.84 -17.24
CA ALA A 43 0.44 15.80 -16.19
C ALA A 43 1.56 16.84 -15.98
N SER A 44 2.83 16.40 -15.89
CA SER A 44 3.97 17.30 -15.60
C SER A 44 5.30 16.78 -16.12
N HIS A 45 5.53 15.47 -16.07
CA HIS A 45 6.87 14.91 -16.25
C HIS A 45 7.46 15.20 -17.63
N LYS A 46 6.64 15.41 -18.67
CA LYS A 46 7.13 15.82 -19.99
C LYS A 46 8.01 17.09 -19.98
N ASN A 47 7.69 18.06 -19.11
CA ASN A 47 8.43 19.31 -19.02
C ASN A 47 9.68 19.17 -18.12
N ASP A 48 9.61 18.29 -17.12
CA ASP A 48 10.67 18.08 -16.12
C ASP A 48 11.69 17.01 -16.56
N CYS A 49 11.36 16.20 -17.57
CA CYS A 49 12.21 15.14 -18.09
C CYS A 49 13.36 15.73 -18.92
N CYS A 50 14.34 16.33 -18.24
CA CYS A 50 15.55 16.84 -18.88
C CYS A 50 16.38 15.70 -19.45
N GLN A 51 16.73 15.80 -20.73
CA GLN A 51 17.59 14.85 -21.44
C GLN A 51 19.06 15.05 -21.03
N ILE A 52 19.48 14.57 -19.87
CA ILE A 52 20.92 14.37 -19.64
C ILE A 52 21.15 13.01 -18.99
N PRO A 53 21.52 11.98 -19.78
CA PRO A 53 22.17 10.81 -19.24
C PRO A 53 23.57 11.24 -18.78
N GLY A 54 23.73 11.57 -17.50
CA GLY A 54 25.06 11.74 -16.89
C GLY A 54 25.30 13.01 -16.06
N SER A 55 24.36 13.95 -15.93
CA SER A 55 24.50 15.05 -14.96
C SER A 55 23.97 14.60 -13.60
N PHE A 56 24.64 13.61 -13.00
CA PHE A 56 24.56 13.43 -11.56
C PHE A 56 25.31 14.61 -10.93
N ASN A 57 24.59 15.71 -10.69
CA ASN A 57 25.10 16.76 -9.81
C ASN A 57 25.10 16.18 -8.40
N ASP A 58 26.21 15.54 -8.03
CA ASP A 58 26.52 14.93 -6.74
C ASP A 58 26.57 15.95 -5.57
N SER A 59 25.99 17.13 -5.77
CA SER A 59 25.94 18.23 -4.80
C SER A 59 24.60 18.37 -4.11
N ASN A 60 23.58 17.60 -4.49
CA ASN A 60 22.31 17.60 -3.77
C ASN A 60 22.25 16.40 -2.83
N LEU A 61 22.57 16.67 -1.57
CA LEU A 61 22.08 15.87 -0.44
C LEU A 61 20.63 15.43 -0.75
N PRO A 62 20.34 14.12 -0.80
CA PRO A 62 19.00 13.64 -1.10
C PRO A 62 18.12 13.90 0.13
N GLY A 63 17.64 15.14 0.27
CA GLY A 63 16.97 15.63 1.46
C GLY A 63 15.72 16.44 1.18
N ALA A 64 15.46 16.85 -0.06
CA ALA A 64 14.27 17.65 -0.37
C ALA A 64 13.74 17.36 -1.78
N ARG A 65 13.51 16.09 -2.12
CA ARG A 65 12.54 15.81 -3.19
C ARG A 65 11.20 16.28 -2.64
N LYS A 66 10.59 17.30 -3.24
CA LYS A 66 9.28 17.82 -2.83
C LYS A 66 8.25 16.74 -3.07
N VAL A 67 8.12 15.85 -2.10
CA VAL A 67 7.06 14.86 -2.05
C VAL A 67 5.78 15.67 -1.97
N PHE A 68 4.88 15.49 -2.94
CA PHE A 68 3.52 15.94 -2.74
C PHE A 68 2.99 15.17 -1.52
N ALA A 69 2.93 15.85 -0.37
CA ALA A 69 2.32 15.35 0.85
C ALA A 69 0.78 15.33 0.70
N GLY A 70 0.29 14.84 -0.44
CA GLY A 70 -1.12 14.86 -0.82
C GLY A 70 -1.92 13.68 -0.27
N SER A 71 -1.28 12.77 0.46
CA SER A 71 -1.98 11.69 1.16
C SER A 71 -1.46 11.58 2.59
N SER A 72 -1.74 12.62 3.39
CA SER A 72 -1.86 12.43 4.83
C SER A 72 -2.97 11.40 5.04
N TRP A 73 -2.59 10.17 5.38
CA TRP A 73 -3.56 9.17 5.83
C TRP A 73 -4.33 9.77 7.01
N PRO A 74 -5.67 9.58 7.08
CA PRO A 74 -6.43 10.08 8.21
C PRO A 74 -5.87 9.49 9.50
N GLU A 75 -5.64 10.34 10.49
CA GLU A 75 -5.33 9.91 11.85
C GLU A 75 -6.60 9.32 12.45
N TYR A 76 -6.69 7.99 12.48
CA TYR A 76 -7.76 7.29 13.17
C TYR A 76 -7.35 7.08 14.63
N LEU A 77 -8.24 7.43 15.55
CA LEU A 77 -8.11 7.07 16.95
C LEU A 77 -8.54 5.62 17.11
N ILE A 78 -7.59 4.75 17.48
CA ILE A 78 -7.90 3.38 17.91
C ILE A 78 -8.41 3.49 19.34
N PHE A 79 -9.67 3.13 19.56
CA PHE A 79 -10.19 2.94 20.91
C PHE A 79 -9.93 1.49 21.28
N ASP A 80 -9.10 1.26 22.31
CA ASP A 80 -8.95 -0.07 22.88
C ASP A 80 -10.28 -0.44 23.55
N GLU A 81 -11.10 -1.20 22.85
CA GLU A 81 -12.27 -1.82 23.45
C GLU A 81 -11.80 -2.81 24.51
N VAL A 82 -12.17 -2.55 25.76
CA VAL A 82 -11.88 -3.48 26.85
C VAL A 82 -12.75 -4.71 26.65
N GLU A 83 -12.12 -5.81 26.24
CA GLU A 83 -12.71 -7.15 26.28
C GLU A 83 -13.25 -7.36 27.71
N THR A 84 -14.57 -7.33 27.86
CA THR A 84 -15.19 -7.59 29.16
C THR A 84 -14.92 -9.05 29.48
N PRO A 85 -14.31 -9.39 30.63
CA PRO A 85 -14.23 -10.77 31.05
C PRO A 85 -15.66 -11.27 31.20
N TYR A 86 -16.07 -12.17 30.30
CA TYR A 86 -17.31 -12.92 30.45
C TYR A 86 -17.23 -13.68 31.77
N CYS A 87 -17.80 -13.11 32.82
CA CYS A 87 -18.02 -13.83 34.07
C CYS A 87 -19.22 -14.72 33.82
N GLY A 88 -18.94 -15.98 33.44
CA GLY A 88 -19.95 -17.01 33.30
C GLY A 88 -20.61 -17.26 34.65
N GLU A 89 -21.68 -16.54 34.92
CA GLU A 89 -22.63 -16.92 35.96
C GLU A 89 -23.57 -17.95 35.36
N ASN A 90 -23.41 -19.19 35.80
CA ASN A 90 -24.38 -20.23 35.58
C ASN A 90 -25.72 -19.77 36.18
N SER A 91 -26.70 -19.48 35.32
CA SER A 91 -28.10 -19.65 35.69
C SER A 91 -28.73 -20.52 34.61
N SER A 92 -29.06 -21.73 35.02
CA SER A 92 -29.57 -22.82 34.21
C SER A 92 -30.86 -22.45 33.49
N GLU A 93 -30.83 -22.31 32.16
CA GLU A 93 -31.88 -22.81 31.25
C GLU A 93 -31.52 -22.61 29.78
N GLN A 94 -31.37 -23.74 29.07
CA GLN A 94 -32.01 -24.00 27.78
C GLN A 94 -31.61 -23.11 26.59
N LEU A 95 -30.70 -23.60 25.74
CA LEU A 95 -31.02 -24.17 24.41
C LEU A 95 -29.71 -24.55 23.71
N VAL A 96 -29.64 -25.81 23.29
CA VAL A 96 -28.66 -26.32 22.35
C VAL A 96 -29.04 -25.75 20.99
N GLU A 97 -28.17 -24.97 20.35
CA GLU A 97 -28.18 -24.90 18.89
C GLU A 97 -26.84 -25.45 18.40
N GLU A 98 -26.93 -26.74 18.11
CA GLU A 98 -26.02 -27.52 17.29
C GLU A 98 -26.11 -27.01 15.84
N GLY A 99 -24.95 -26.72 15.24
CA GLY A 99 -24.86 -26.31 13.85
C GLY A 99 -23.50 -25.69 13.52
N ASP A 100 -22.44 -26.49 13.58
CA ASP A 100 -21.13 -26.16 12.98
C ASP A 100 -21.20 -26.37 11.46
N GLU A 101 -22.19 -25.74 10.80
CA GLU A 101 -22.30 -25.71 9.34
C GLU A 101 -21.90 -24.33 8.86
N PRO A 102 -20.92 -24.21 7.96
CA PRO A 102 -20.54 -22.92 7.40
C PRO A 102 -21.76 -22.37 6.67
N ASP A 103 -22.22 -21.18 7.07
CA ASP A 103 -23.29 -20.50 6.38
C ASP A 103 -22.89 -20.26 4.90
N ASP A 104 -23.89 -20.09 4.03
CA ASP A 104 -23.68 -19.95 2.58
C ASP A 104 -22.67 -18.83 2.24
N ILE A 105 -22.55 -17.79 3.08
CA ILE A 105 -21.60 -16.69 2.88
C ILE A 105 -20.18 -17.18 3.15
N THR A 106 -19.99 -17.98 4.21
CA THR A 106 -18.71 -18.59 4.55
C THR A 106 -18.26 -19.58 3.47
N GLN A 107 -19.17 -20.35 2.87
CA GLN A 107 -18.85 -21.23 1.74
C GLN A 107 -18.47 -20.44 0.47
N LEU A 108 -19.21 -19.38 0.13
CA LEU A 108 -18.90 -18.53 -1.02
C LEU A 108 -17.54 -17.83 -0.91
N LEU A 109 -17.14 -17.46 0.31
CA LEU A 109 -15.83 -16.88 0.57
C LEU A 109 -14.72 -17.89 0.31
N MET A 110 -14.86 -19.13 0.80
CA MET A 110 -13.87 -20.19 0.60
C MET A 110 -13.69 -20.53 -0.89
N ASP A 111 -14.79 -20.68 -1.62
CA ASP A 111 -14.78 -20.95 -3.06
C ASP A 111 -14.07 -19.85 -3.87
N GLN A 112 -14.21 -18.60 -3.45
CA GLN A 112 -13.55 -17.47 -4.11
C GLN A 112 -12.03 -17.56 -4.00
N PHE A 113 -11.49 -17.96 -2.86
CA PHE A 113 -10.03 -18.07 -2.67
C PHE A 113 -9.41 -19.24 -3.45
N GLU A 114 -10.13 -20.36 -3.62
CA GLU A 114 -9.64 -21.50 -4.40
C GLU A 114 -9.59 -21.19 -5.91
N VAL A 115 -10.55 -20.43 -6.42
CA VAL A 115 -10.60 -20.01 -7.84
C VAL A 115 -9.46 -19.04 -8.20
N PHE A 116 -9.04 -18.18 -7.28
CA PHE A 116 -7.93 -17.24 -7.51
C PHE A 116 -6.54 -17.82 -7.22
N GLY A 117 -6.44 -19.02 -6.63
CA GLY A 117 -5.17 -19.69 -6.29
C GLY A 117 -4.56 -20.54 -7.42
N LEU A 118 -5.24 -20.68 -8.56
CA LEU A 118 -4.82 -21.55 -9.68
C LEU A 118 -4.38 -20.80 -10.95
N LEU A 119 -4.11 -19.49 -10.88
CA LEU A 119 -3.57 -18.71 -12.00
C LEU A 119 -2.13 -18.23 -11.77
#